data_AF-A0AAV8WIE5-F1
#
_entry.id   AF-A0AAV8WIE5-F1
#
_cell.length_a   1.000
_cell.length_b   1.000
_cell.length_c   1.000
_cell.angle_alpha   90.00
_cell.angle_beta   90.00
_cell.angle_gamma   90.00
#
_symmetry.space_group_name_H-M   'P 1'
#
loop_
_entity.id
_entity.type
_entity.pdbx_description
1 polymer ?
#
loop_
_entity_poly.entity_id
_entity_poly.type
_entity_poly.pdbx_seq_one_letter_code
_entity_poly.pdbx_strand_id
1 'polypeptide(L)' 'MNKNSSGSKNVYTPPGTFDSEDKDTGTIIEGSWRREPASNSLISYRRVARNASREAKEVRQEFTEFFATPMGMVPWQNQY' A
#
# COMPACT_ATOMS: atom_id res chain seq x y z
N MET A 1 21.19 4.18 18.17
CA MET A 1 19.76 3.87 18.41
C MET A 1 19.53 2.39 18.13
N ASN A 2 19.49 1.56 19.18
CA ASN A 2 19.21 0.12 19.05
C ASN A 2 17.70 -0.10 19.31
N LYS A 3 16.91 -0.35 18.26
CA LYS A 3 15.46 -0.61 18.33
C LYS A 3 15.19 -2.09 18.65
N ASN A 4 15.62 -2.57 19.80
CA ASN A 4 15.19 -3.87 20.33
C ASN A 4 14.48 -3.66 21.66
N SER A 5 13.31 -3.00 21.64
CA SER A 5 12.44 -2.97 22.82
C SER A 5 11.56 -4.22 22.80
N SER A 6 11.78 -5.12 23.77
CA SER A 6 11.04 -6.37 23.94
C SER A 6 9.51 -6.19 24.02
N GLY A 7 9.04 -4.98 24.32
CA GLY A 7 7.62 -4.65 24.36
C GLY A 7 6.94 -4.51 22.99
N SER A 8 7.65 -4.10 21.93
CA SER A 8 7.02 -3.85 20.62
C SER A 8 6.71 -5.11 19.82
N LYS A 9 7.46 -6.19 20.06
CA LYS A 9 7.27 -7.49 19.38
C LYS A 9 5.90 -8.09 19.67
N ASN A 10 5.42 -7.93 20.90
CA ASN A 10 4.10 -8.39 21.31
C ASN A 10 2.96 -7.43 20.90
N VAL A 11 3.28 -6.26 20.32
CA VAL A 11 2.27 -5.25 19.95
C VAL A 11 1.92 -5.33 18.46
N TYR A 12 2.91 -5.44 17.58
CA TYR A 12 2.67 -5.42 16.13
C TYR A 12 2.69 -6.79 15.48
N THR A 13 3.49 -7.72 16.01
CA THR A 13 3.64 -9.08 15.48
C THR A 13 3.66 -10.11 16.59
N PRO A 14 2.58 -10.25 17.38
CA PRO A 14 2.47 -11.31 18.36
C PRO A 14 2.90 -12.68 17.79
N PRO A 15 3.58 -13.53 18.57
CA PRO A 15 3.86 -14.90 18.14
C PRO A 15 2.58 -15.62 17.70
N GLY A 16 2.63 -16.28 16.54
CA GLY A 16 1.48 -16.93 15.93
C GLY A 16 0.59 -16.02 15.09
N THR A 17 0.95 -14.74 14.87
CA THR A 17 0.23 -13.86 13.94
C THR A 17 0.32 -14.37 12.50
N PHE A 18 1.52 -14.72 12.03
CA PHE A 18 1.76 -15.21 10.67
C PHE A 18 1.85 -16.73 10.61
N ASP A 19 1.78 -17.27 9.40
CA ASP A 19 2.02 -18.69 9.18
C ASP A 19 3.47 -19.05 9.53
N SER A 20 3.66 -20.27 10.02
CA SER A 20 4.98 -20.83 10.30
C SER A 20 5.02 -22.29 9.86
N GLU A 21 6.21 -22.86 9.74
CA GLU A 21 6.40 -24.24 9.33
C GLU A 21 6.90 -25.07 10.51
N ASP A 22 6.27 -26.21 10.75
CA ASP A 22 6.79 -27.23 11.65
C ASP A 22 8.04 -27.86 11.00
N LYS A 23 9.19 -27.69 11.65
CA LYS A 23 10.48 -28.06 11.07
C LYS A 23 10.70 -29.57 10.95
N ASP A 24 9.95 -30.37 11.72
CA ASP A 24 10.12 -31.83 11.77
C ASP A 24 9.19 -32.52 10.77
N THR A 25 8.01 -31.93 10.52
CA THR A 25 6.96 -32.49 9.65
C THR A 25 6.80 -31.75 8.32
N GLY A 26 7.36 -30.55 8.19
CA GLY A 26 7.18 -29.67 7.03
C GLY A 26 5.76 -29.12 6.87
N THR A 27 4.93 -29.24 7.91
CA THR A 27 3.53 -28.82 7.85
C THR A 27 3.38 -27.33 8.14
N ILE A 28 2.47 -26.68 7.41
CA ILE A 28 2.15 -25.26 7.64
C ILE A 28 1.25 -25.14 8.86
N ILE A 29 1.71 -24.40 9.87
CA ILE A 29 0.95 -23.96 11.03
C ILE A 29 0.35 -22.59 10.69
N GLU A 30 -0.98 -22.55 10.54
CA GLU A 30 -1.71 -21.33 10.20
C GLU A 30 -1.67 -20.27 11.31
N GLY A 31 -1.25 -19.06 10.93
CA GLY A 31 -1.25 -17.91 11.83
C GLY A 31 -2.66 -17.36 12.10
N SER A 32 -2.81 -16.59 13.17
CA SER A 32 -4.07 -15.98 13.57
C SER A 32 -4.63 -15.03 12.51
N TRP A 33 -3.79 -14.42 11.69
CA TRP A 33 -4.20 -13.49 10.62
C TRP A 33 -5.20 -14.09 9.62
N ARG A 34 -5.20 -15.42 9.44
CA ARG A 34 -6.18 -16.15 8.58
C ARG A 34 -7.55 -16.30 9.21
N ARG A 35 -7.60 -16.29 10.54
CA ARG A 35 -8.81 -16.46 11.36
C ARG A 35 -9.30 -15.13 11.95
N GLU A 36 -8.58 -14.04 11.70
CA GLU A 36 -9.06 -12.71 12.08
C GLU A 36 -10.37 -12.45 11.32
N PRO A 37 -11.46 -12.11 12.03
CA PRO A 37 -12.71 -11.78 11.37
C PRO A 37 -12.45 -10.64 10.40
N ALA A 38 -13.10 -10.66 9.24
CA ALA A 38 -13.01 -9.60 8.25
C ALA A 38 -13.21 -8.26 8.96
N SER A 39 -12.10 -7.57 9.18
CA SER A 39 -12.13 -6.35 9.95
C SER A 39 -12.86 -5.32 9.09
N ASN A 40 -13.73 -4.50 9.71
CA ASN A 40 -14.33 -3.35 9.04
C ASN A 40 -13.27 -2.34 8.52
N SER A 41 -11.97 -2.63 8.66
CA SER A 41 -10.85 -1.92 8.06
C SER A 41 -10.96 -1.83 6.53
N LEU A 42 -11.51 -2.86 5.89
CA LEU A 42 -11.69 -2.90 4.44
C LEU A 42 -13.14 -2.68 4.07
N ILE A 43 -13.73 -1.59 4.58
CA ILE A 43 -15.04 -1.14 4.12
C ILE A 43 -14.99 -0.76 2.64
N SER A 44 -15.97 -1.23 1.88
CA SER A 44 -16.21 -0.72 0.53
C SER A 44 -16.56 0.76 0.64
N TYR A 45 -15.62 1.64 0.28
CA TYR A 45 -15.89 3.07 0.25
C TYR A 45 -17.04 3.37 -0.72
N ARG A 46 -18.01 4.16 -0.25
CA ARG A 46 -19.07 4.66 -1.14
C ARG A 46 -18.43 5.45 -2.27
N ARG A 47 -18.67 5.03 -3.52
CA ARG A 47 -18.22 5.76 -4.70
C ARG A 47 -19.00 7.07 -4.80
N VAL A 48 -18.41 8.15 -4.30
CA VAL A 48 -18.95 9.50 -4.44
C VAL A 48 -18.38 10.10 -5.73
N ALA A 49 -19.23 10.63 -6.61
CA ALA A 49 -18.77 11.39 -7.75
C ALA A 49 -18.06 12.65 -7.25
N ARG A 50 -16.74 12.71 -7.45
CA ARG A 50 -15.92 13.87 -7.09
C ARG A 50 -15.55 14.58 -8.38
N ASN A 51 -16.16 15.73 -8.62
CA ASN A 51 -15.68 16.64 -9.65
C ASN A 51 -14.51 17.43 -9.06
N ALA A 52 -13.35 17.42 -9.72
CA ALA A 52 -12.24 18.27 -9.31
C ALA A 52 -12.64 19.75 -9.46
N SER A 53 -12.08 20.61 -8.60
CA SER A 53 -12.23 22.06 -8.78
C SER A 53 -11.71 22.49 -10.16
N ARG A 54 -12.18 23.63 -10.65
CA ARG A 54 -11.70 24.18 -11.92
C ARG A 54 -10.18 24.39 -11.89
N GLU A 55 -9.68 24.99 -10.81
CA GLU A 55 -8.25 25.19 -10.56
C GLU A 55 -7.44 23.88 -10.63
N ALA A 56 -7.91 22.81 -9.98
CA ALA A 56 -7.21 21.52 -10.03
C ALA A 56 -7.17 20.92 -11.45
N LYS A 57 -8.13 21.26 -12.31
CA LYS A 57 -8.11 20.85 -13.72
C LYS A 57 -7.14 21.71 -14.53
N GLU A 58 -7.12 23.03 -14.28
CA GLU A 58 -6.20 23.97 -14.93
C GLU A 58 -4.74 23.59 -14.63
N VAL A 59 -4.40 23.35 -13.36
CA VAL A 59 -3.06 22.89 -12.96
C VAL A 59 -2.69 21.58 -13.65
N ARG A 60 -3.62 20.62 -13.71
CA ARG A 60 -3.38 19.34 -14.40
C ARG A 60 -3.13 19.55 -15.89
N GLN A 61 -3.89 20.43 -16.53
CA GLN A 61 -3.74 20.75 -17.94
C GLN A 61 -2.37 21.38 -18.21
N GLU A 62 -1.98 22.37 -17.41
CA GLU A 62 -0.69 23.05 -17.51
C GLU A 62 0.49 22.06 -17.45
N PHE A 63 0.49 21.16 -16.45
CA PHE A 63 1.55 20.15 -16.35
C PHE A 63 1.51 19.13 -17.49
N THR A 64 0.32 18.75 -17.95
CA THR A 64 0.17 17.84 -19.10
C THR A 64 0.82 18.43 -20.34
N GLU A 65 0.57 19.71 -20.61
CA GLU A 65 1.16 20.44 -21.73
C GLU A 65 2.67 20.58 -21.55
N PHE A 66 3.14 20.95 -20.35
CA PHE A 66 4.56 21.10 -20.05
C PHE A 66 5.35 19.82 -20.31
N PHE A 67 4.87 18.66 -19.83
CA PHE A 67 5.55 17.37 -20.01
C PHE A 67 5.50 16.85 -21.46
N ALA A 68 4.70 17.46 -22.33
CA ALA A 68 4.73 17.20 -23.76
C ALA A 68 5.72 18.09 -24.53
N THR A 69 6.36 19.06 -23.87
CA THR A 69 7.38 19.93 -24.49
C THR A 69 8.78 19.33 -24.43
N PRO A 70 9.74 19.78 -25.27
CA PRO A 70 11.14 19.40 -25.16
C PRO A 70 11.78 19.67 -23.79
N MET A 71 11.27 20.65 -23.04
CA MET A 71 11.80 21.01 -21.72
C MET A 71 11.30 20.08 -20.61
N GLY A 72 10.06 19.61 -20.72
CA GLY A 72 9.42 18.75 -19.72
C GLY A 72 9.52 17.26 -20.03
N MET A 73 9.71 16.87 -21.29
CA MET A 73 9.73 15.46 -21.68
C MET A 73 11.00 14.74 -21.21
N VAL A 74 10.86 13.48 -20.81
CA VAL A 74 12.00 12.63 -20.44
C VAL A 74 12.47 11.76 -21.62
N PRO A 75 13.76 11.37 -21.69
CA PRO A 75 14.31 10.64 -22.84
C PRO A 75 13.59 9.33 -23.18
N TRP A 76 13.04 8.63 -22.18
CA TRP A 76 12.36 7.34 -22.36
C TRP A 76 10.84 7.48 -22.56
N GLN A 77 10.29 8.70 -22.59
CA GLN A 77 8.84 8.93 -22.59
C GLN A 77 8.11 8.32 -23.78
N ASN A 78 8.78 8.23 -24.93
CA ASN A 78 8.22 7.73 -26.19
C ASN A 78 8.98 6.52 -26.75
N GLN A 79 9.75 5.82 -25.90
CA GLN A 79 10.46 4.61 -26.28
C GLN A 79 9.61 3.40 -25.83
N TYR A 80 8.98 2.71 -26.79
CA TYR A 80 8.13 1.53 -26.59
C TYR A 80 8.71 0.32 -27.30
#